data_AF-A0A964Y504-F1
#
_entry.id   AF-A0A964Y504-F1
#
_cell.length_a   1.000
_cell.length_b   1.000
_cell.length_c   1.000
_cell.angle_alpha   90.00
_cell.angle_beta   90.00
_cell.angle_gamma   90.00
#
_symmetry.space_group_name_H-M   'P 1'
#
loop_
_entity.id
_entity.type
_entity.pdbx_description
1 polymer ?
#
loop_
_entity_poly.entity_id
_entity_poly.type
_entity_poly.pdbx_seq_one_letter_code
_entity_poly.pdbx_strand_id
1 'polypeptide(L)'
;MRVALKSFGRYVPKEVVKKFIDQRQTIDTSTERRDLTILFSDIENFTTISETISSETLTQLLSAYFGYFSKIIVENEGTIDKYIGDSMMAFWNAPNYVIDHGQKACYAALKFMKILKNEDEKNILMKAKTRFGIHSGEVLVGNIGTQERLNYTVIGNAVNTASRLESLNKTYGTTILISESTHEKIGLRFISRPIDFIVVKGRTQGITIFEILGLQEENQELSATPQERELSSLFSKAYAEFQSGHLDMAKKLFYEIIEKFPNDQPTKIYLERLKES
;
A
#
# COMPACT_ATOMS: atom_id res chain seq x y z
N MET A 1 5.60 37.04 9.33
CA MET A 1 5.46 36.37 8.02
C MET A 1 6.08 34.96 7.97
N ARG A 2 7.37 34.77 8.33
CA ARG A 2 8.03 33.44 8.28
C ARG A 2 7.37 32.34 9.14
N VAL A 3 6.89 32.67 10.34
CA VAL A 3 6.21 31.70 11.24
C VAL A 3 4.88 31.23 10.64
N ALA A 4 4.06 32.16 10.13
CA ALA A 4 2.78 31.84 9.50
C ALA A 4 2.93 30.98 8.24
N LEU A 5 3.92 31.28 7.38
CA LEU A 5 4.23 30.46 6.20
C LEU A 5 4.72 29.05 6.59
N LYS A 6 5.52 28.93 7.66
CA LYS A 6 5.96 27.62 8.20
C LYS A 6 4.78 26.79 8.71
N SER A 7 3.80 27.42 9.36
CA SER A 7 2.56 26.76 9.79
C SER A 7 1.67 26.39 8.60
N PHE A 8 1.54 27.27 7.61
CA PHE A 8 0.75 27.00 6.40
C PHE A 8 1.33 25.85 5.57
N GLY A 9 2.66 25.75 5.49
CA GLY A 9 3.36 24.63 4.83
C GLY A 9 3.14 23.25 5.46
N ARG A 10 2.38 23.14 6.58
CA ARG A 10 1.92 21.86 7.13
C ARG A 10 0.64 21.34 6.47
N TYR A 11 -0.07 22.20 5.74
CA TYR A 11 -1.35 21.87 5.10
C TYR A 11 -1.22 21.56 3.60
N VAL A 12 -0.04 21.77 3.01
CA VAL A 12 0.21 21.60 1.58
C VAL A 12 1.50 20.78 1.40
N PRO A 13 1.59 19.86 0.42
CA PRO A 13 2.81 19.12 0.16
C PRO A 13 4.01 20.05 -0.07
N LYS A 14 5.10 19.82 0.66
CA LYS A 14 6.28 20.71 0.63
C LYS A 14 6.87 20.88 -0.76
N GLU A 15 6.91 19.79 -1.54
CA GLU A 15 7.46 19.79 -2.90
C GLU A 15 6.63 20.65 -3.85
N VAL A 16 5.31 20.71 -3.64
CA VAL A 16 4.41 21.58 -4.42
C VAL A 16 4.69 23.05 -4.10
N VAL A 17 4.83 23.39 -2.81
CA VAL A 17 5.17 24.76 -2.37
C VAL A 17 6.53 25.19 -2.94
N LYS A 18 7.52 24.30 -2.90
CA LYS A 18 8.87 24.57 -3.43
C LYS A 18 8.83 24.84 -4.94
N LYS A 19 8.11 24.00 -5.70
CA LYS A 19 7.93 24.19 -7.14
C LYS A 19 7.32 25.56 -7.48
N PHE A 20 6.32 26.02 -6.73
CA PHE A 20 5.73 27.35 -6.93
C PHE A 20 6.69 28.50 -6.64
N ILE A 21 7.47 28.39 -5.56
CA ILE A 21 8.48 29.40 -5.20
C ILE A 21 9.54 29.50 -6.32
N ASP A 22 10.02 28.36 -6.81
CA ASP A 22 11.09 28.30 -7.81
C ASP A 22 10.62 28.81 -9.19
N GLN A 23 9.37 28.51 -9.57
CA GLN A 23 8.82 28.84 -10.90
C GLN A 23 8.26 30.27 -11.00
N ARG A 24 8.07 30.99 -9.88
CA ARG A 24 7.41 32.32 -9.83
C ARG A 24 6.07 32.37 -10.59
N GLN A 25 5.33 31.26 -10.61
CA GLN A 25 4.05 31.14 -11.31
C GLN A 25 2.87 31.33 -10.37
N THR A 26 1.75 31.82 -10.91
CA THR A 26 0.45 31.77 -10.25
C THR A 26 -0.06 30.33 -10.19
N ILE A 27 -0.76 30.00 -9.10
CA ILE A 27 -1.36 28.68 -8.93
C ILE A 27 -2.66 28.65 -9.75
N ASP A 28 -2.63 27.98 -10.90
CA ASP A 28 -3.82 27.73 -11.72
C ASP A 28 -4.23 26.25 -11.72
N THR A 29 -5.47 25.98 -12.10
CA THR A 29 -5.96 24.62 -12.35
C THR A 29 -5.24 24.05 -13.56
N SER A 30 -4.27 23.17 -13.32
CA SER A 30 -3.49 22.50 -14.37
C SER A 30 -3.29 21.05 -13.98
N THR A 31 -3.49 20.14 -14.93
CA THR A 31 -3.23 18.70 -14.74
C THR A 31 -2.38 18.17 -15.88
N GLU A 32 -1.56 17.17 -15.58
CA GLU A 32 -0.81 16.39 -16.56
C GLU A 32 -1.13 14.90 -16.40
N ARG A 33 -1.09 14.16 -17.50
CA ARG A 33 -1.14 12.69 -17.45
C ARG A 33 0.23 12.17 -17.07
N ARG A 34 0.28 11.31 -16.07
CA ARG A 34 1.53 10.74 -15.59
C ARG A 34 1.34 9.33 -15.03
N ASP A 35 2.30 8.47 -15.30
CA ASP A 35 2.39 7.15 -14.68
C ASP A 35 2.96 7.29 -13.27
N LEU A 36 2.14 6.99 -12.27
CA LEU A 36 2.47 7.12 -10.84
C LEU A 36 2.31 5.78 -10.14
N THR A 37 2.97 5.61 -9.00
CA THR A 37 2.58 4.60 -8.01
C THR A 37 1.80 5.26 -6.90
N ILE A 38 0.64 4.71 -6.59
CA ILE A 38 -0.30 5.21 -5.59
C ILE A 38 -0.40 4.19 -4.47
N LEU A 39 -0.33 4.67 -3.23
CA LEU A 39 -0.51 3.89 -2.02
C LEU A 39 -1.71 4.40 -1.25
N PHE A 40 -2.55 3.47 -0.80
CA PHE A 40 -3.52 3.67 0.27
C PHE A 40 -3.14 2.83 1.47
N SER A 41 -3.28 3.38 2.66
CA SER A 41 -3.23 2.64 3.92
C SER A 41 -4.48 2.84 4.76
N ASP A 42 -4.81 1.87 5.58
CA ASP A 42 -5.96 1.90 6.51
C ASP A 42 -5.64 1.11 7.79
N ILE A 43 -6.11 1.58 8.96
CA ILE A 43 -5.88 0.89 10.23
C ILE A 43 -6.97 -0.18 10.42
N GLU A 44 -6.56 -1.42 10.60
CA GLU A 44 -7.45 -2.53 10.86
C GLU A 44 -8.25 -2.34 12.14
N ASN A 45 -9.58 -2.53 12.04
CA ASN A 45 -10.52 -2.40 13.14
C ASN A 45 -10.46 -1.04 13.86
N PHE A 46 -10.12 0.03 13.13
CA PHE A 46 -10.00 1.37 13.71
C PHE A 46 -11.27 1.85 14.44
N THR A 47 -12.45 1.55 13.91
CA THR A 47 -13.73 1.87 14.59
C THR A 47 -13.76 1.31 16.01
N THR A 48 -13.45 0.02 16.18
CA THR A 48 -13.38 -0.62 17.50
C THR A 48 -12.30 -0.01 18.39
N ILE A 49 -11.14 0.34 17.82
CA ILE A 49 -10.07 1.02 18.56
C ILE A 49 -10.57 2.39 19.07
N SER A 50 -11.22 3.17 18.20
CA SER A 50 -11.70 4.51 18.52
C SER A 50 -12.80 4.55 19.58
N GLU A 51 -13.59 3.47 19.71
CA GLU A 51 -14.62 3.32 20.73
C GLU A 51 -14.08 2.85 22.09
N THR A 52 -12.89 2.24 22.11
CA THR A 52 -12.34 1.58 23.32
C THR A 52 -11.29 2.40 24.05
N ILE A 53 -10.69 3.42 23.42
CA ILE A 53 -9.67 4.28 24.03
C ILE A 53 -10.17 5.73 24.19
N SER A 54 -9.55 6.49 25.10
CA SER A 54 -9.89 7.90 25.28
C SER A 54 -9.52 8.73 24.04
N SER A 55 -10.24 9.84 23.81
CA SER A 55 -9.98 10.74 22.69
C SER A 55 -8.55 11.31 22.67
N GLU A 56 -7.95 11.51 23.85
CA GLU A 56 -6.55 11.94 23.98
C GLU A 56 -5.59 10.86 23.46
N THR A 57 -5.76 9.61 23.91
CA THR A 57 -4.94 8.47 23.47
C THR A 57 -5.15 8.20 21.97
N LEU A 58 -6.37 8.34 21.46
CA LEU A 58 -6.66 8.23 20.02
C LEU A 58 -5.92 9.30 19.21
N THR A 59 -5.92 10.54 19.70
CA THR A 59 -5.19 11.65 19.05
C THR A 59 -3.69 11.40 19.06
N GLN A 60 -3.14 10.90 20.17
CA GLN A 60 -1.72 10.52 20.27
C GLN A 60 -1.37 9.38 19.31
N LEU A 61 -2.23 8.36 19.23
CA LEU A 61 -2.08 7.23 18.29
C LEU A 61 -2.03 7.71 16.85
N LEU A 62 -3.02 8.48 16.41
CA LEU A 62 -3.09 9.01 15.04
C LEU A 62 -1.91 9.94 14.74
N SER A 63 -1.54 10.80 15.69
CA SER A 63 -0.40 11.72 15.52
C SER A 63 0.92 10.97 15.37
N ALA A 64 1.14 9.92 16.17
CA ALA A 64 2.31 9.06 16.03
C ALA A 64 2.27 8.31 14.69
N TYR A 65 1.13 7.68 14.37
CA TYR A 65 0.93 6.91 13.14
C TYR A 65 1.25 7.73 11.90
N PHE A 66 0.58 8.87 11.74
CA PHE A 66 0.82 9.77 10.61
C PHE A 66 2.22 10.37 10.66
N GLY A 67 2.75 10.69 11.83
CA GLY A 67 4.10 11.24 11.97
C GLY A 67 5.19 10.30 11.44
N TYR A 68 5.18 9.03 11.86
CA TYR A 68 6.15 8.03 11.39
C TYR A 68 5.94 7.69 9.92
N PHE A 69 4.70 7.46 9.51
CA PHE A 69 4.46 7.04 8.13
C PHE A 69 4.77 8.14 7.12
N SER A 70 4.40 9.40 7.45
CA SER A 70 4.73 10.56 6.63
C SER A 70 6.23 10.74 6.45
N LYS A 71 6.99 10.55 7.54
CA LYS A 71 8.46 10.62 7.48
C LYS A 71 9.01 9.56 6.51
N ILE A 72 8.53 8.32 6.61
CA ILE A 72 8.95 7.24 5.71
C ILE A 72 8.61 7.55 4.25
N ILE A 73 7.39 8.01 3.96
CA ILE A 73 6.97 8.34 2.60
C ILE A 73 7.89 9.41 2.00
N VAL A 74 8.12 10.51 2.73
CA VAL A 74 8.97 11.62 2.26
C VAL A 74 10.43 11.19 2.12
N GLU A 75 10.98 10.41 3.04
CA GLU A 75 12.34 9.84 2.94
C GLU A 75 12.51 8.94 1.70
N ASN A 76 11.42 8.36 1.20
CA ASN A 76 11.40 7.54 0.00
C ASN A 76 10.83 8.31 -1.22
N GLU A 77 10.93 9.64 -1.23
CA GLU A 77 10.53 10.52 -2.34
C GLU A 77 9.04 10.46 -2.71
N GLY A 78 8.20 10.01 -1.78
CA GLY A 78 6.76 10.03 -1.93
C GLY A 78 6.16 11.38 -1.57
N THR A 79 5.05 11.71 -2.22
CA THR A 79 4.22 12.86 -1.93
C THR A 79 2.96 12.39 -1.22
N ILE A 80 2.74 12.90 -0.01
CA ILE A 80 1.50 12.67 0.74
C ILE A 80 0.42 13.55 0.12
N ASP A 81 -0.67 12.95 -0.31
CA ASP A 81 -1.83 13.67 -0.84
C ASP A 81 -2.67 14.19 0.32
N LYS A 82 -3.20 13.26 1.13
CA LYS A 82 -4.09 13.58 2.27
C LYS A 82 -4.19 12.43 3.27
N TYR A 83 -4.69 12.78 4.45
CA TYR A 83 -5.22 11.83 5.43
C TYR A 83 -6.75 11.81 5.33
N ILE A 84 -7.35 10.63 5.44
CA ILE A 84 -8.80 10.41 5.30
C ILE A 84 -9.25 9.57 6.49
N GLY A 85 -9.70 10.21 7.58
CA GLY A 85 -9.93 9.47 8.82
C GLY A 85 -8.62 8.92 9.37
N ASP A 86 -8.53 7.60 9.54
CA ASP A 86 -7.33 6.84 9.89
C ASP A 86 -6.50 6.37 8.68
N SER A 87 -7.02 6.56 7.47
CA SER A 87 -6.36 6.19 6.24
C SER A 87 -5.35 7.25 5.75
N MET A 88 -4.32 6.83 5.03
CA MET A 88 -3.39 7.73 4.33
C MET A 88 -3.35 7.44 2.83
N MET A 89 -3.33 8.50 2.02
CA MET A 89 -3.09 8.43 0.58
C MET A 89 -1.79 9.13 0.22
N ALA A 90 -0.93 8.43 -0.52
CA ALA A 90 0.31 8.97 -1.04
C ALA A 90 0.58 8.47 -2.46
N PHE A 91 1.45 9.19 -3.18
CA PHE A 91 1.87 8.80 -4.51
C PHE A 91 3.34 9.15 -4.76
N TRP A 92 3.96 8.47 -5.72
CA TRP A 92 5.32 8.71 -6.17
C TRP A 92 5.34 9.10 -7.64
N ASN A 93 6.46 9.68 -8.06
CA ASN A 93 6.69 10.22 -9.40
C ASN A 93 5.85 11.48 -9.71
N ALA A 94 5.42 12.23 -8.70
CA ALA A 94 4.96 13.61 -8.83
C ALA A 94 5.08 14.33 -7.47
N PRO A 95 5.28 15.66 -7.42
CA PRO A 95 5.51 16.56 -8.56
C PRO A 95 6.89 16.35 -9.21
N ASN A 96 7.83 15.76 -8.47
CA ASN A 96 9.18 15.46 -8.94
C ASN A 96 9.21 14.13 -9.70
N TYR A 97 10.17 13.99 -10.62
CA TYR A 97 10.47 12.70 -11.24
C TYR A 97 11.15 11.77 -10.24
N VAL A 98 10.66 10.53 -10.16
CA VAL A 98 11.14 9.53 -9.19
C VAL A 98 11.43 8.24 -9.95
N ILE A 99 12.70 7.88 -10.04
CA ILE A 99 13.15 6.59 -10.55
C ILE A 99 12.71 5.48 -9.57
N ASP A 100 12.31 4.33 -10.10
CA ASP A 100 11.89 3.16 -9.32
C ASP A 100 10.75 3.46 -8.33
N HIS A 101 9.83 4.35 -8.72
CA HIS A 101 8.72 4.79 -7.87
C HIS A 101 7.87 3.63 -7.31
N GLY A 102 7.73 2.53 -8.05
CA GLY A 102 7.09 1.30 -7.57
C GLY A 102 7.84 0.62 -6.42
N GLN A 103 9.17 0.54 -6.51
CA GLN A 103 10.03 -0.05 -5.47
C GLN A 103 10.00 0.81 -4.21
N LYS A 104 10.11 2.14 -4.36
CA LYS A 104 10.09 3.09 -3.22
C LYS A 104 8.77 3.04 -2.46
N ALA A 105 7.64 2.91 -3.16
CA ALA A 105 6.34 2.73 -2.53
C ALA A 105 6.24 1.42 -1.72
N CYS A 106 6.67 0.30 -2.30
CA CYS A 106 6.64 -1.00 -1.61
C CYS A 106 7.62 -1.03 -0.43
N TYR A 107 8.80 -0.43 -0.58
CA TYR A 107 9.79 -0.28 0.49
C TYR A 107 9.24 0.56 1.66
N ALA A 108 8.56 1.68 1.36
CA ALA A 108 7.91 2.51 2.38
C ALA A 108 6.87 1.73 3.18
N ALA A 109 6.04 0.90 2.53
CA ALA A 109 5.07 0.04 3.19
C ALA A 109 5.74 -1.01 4.10
N LEU A 110 6.78 -1.70 3.60
CA LEU A 110 7.55 -2.67 4.40
C LEU A 110 8.22 -2.02 5.62
N LYS A 111 8.87 -0.85 5.43
CA LYS A 111 9.52 -0.11 6.51
C LYS A 111 8.52 0.29 7.59
N PHE A 112 7.32 0.73 7.20
CA PHE A 112 6.30 1.09 8.18
C PHE A 112 5.70 -0.13 8.88
N MET A 113 5.45 -1.23 8.16
CA MET A 113 5.04 -2.51 8.76
C MET A 113 6.01 -3.01 9.82
N LYS A 114 7.32 -2.83 9.61
CA LYS A 114 8.33 -3.18 10.62
C LYS A 114 8.18 -2.38 11.91
N ILE A 115 7.88 -1.08 11.82
CA ILE A 115 7.63 -0.22 13.00
C ILE A 115 6.37 -0.67 13.74
N LEU A 116 5.32 -1.04 13.01
CA LEU A 116 4.06 -1.52 13.60
C LEU A 116 4.24 -2.87 14.32
N LYS A 117 5.12 -3.74 13.80
CA LYS A 117 5.45 -5.05 14.39
C LYS A 117 6.43 -4.95 15.57
N ASN A 118 6.97 -3.78 15.90
CA ASN A 118 7.85 -3.63 17.05
C ASN A 118 7.04 -3.80 18.35
N GLU A 119 7.33 -4.86 19.09
CA GLU A 119 6.60 -5.32 20.29
C GLU A 119 6.97 -4.57 21.59
N ASP A 120 7.66 -3.44 21.51
CA ASP A 120 7.83 -2.57 22.67
C ASP A 120 6.45 -2.16 23.21
N GLU A 121 6.13 -2.53 24.45
CA GLU A 121 4.83 -2.22 25.09
C GLU A 121 4.53 -0.72 25.14
N LYS A 122 5.56 0.14 25.04
CA LYS A 122 5.42 1.59 24.95
C LYS A 122 5.05 2.07 23.54
N ASN A 123 5.12 1.19 22.54
CA ASN A 123 4.75 1.49 21.17
C ASN A 123 3.23 1.51 21.04
N ILE A 124 2.64 2.70 21.19
CA ILE A 124 1.21 2.92 20.96
C ILE A 124 0.74 2.41 19.59
N LEU A 125 1.64 2.32 18.60
CA LEU A 125 1.35 1.85 17.24
C LEU A 125 1.17 0.33 17.14
N MET A 126 1.54 -0.46 18.15
CA MET A 126 1.36 -1.92 18.11
C MET A 126 -0.11 -2.33 17.91
N LYS A 127 -1.04 -1.45 18.31
CA LYS A 127 -2.49 -1.62 18.09
C LYS A 127 -2.96 -1.26 16.69
N ALA A 128 -2.13 -0.60 15.87
CA ALA A 128 -2.49 -0.07 14.56
C ALA A 128 -2.02 -1.00 13.42
N LYS A 129 -2.43 -2.27 13.46
CA LYS A 129 -2.26 -3.16 12.29
C LYS A 129 -2.79 -2.46 11.05
N THR A 130 -1.99 -2.40 10.00
CA THR A 130 -2.31 -1.58 8.83
C THR A 130 -2.33 -2.43 7.57
N ARG A 131 -3.29 -2.15 6.71
CA ARG A 131 -3.41 -2.73 5.38
C ARG A 131 -2.95 -1.72 4.33
N PHE A 132 -2.29 -2.19 3.29
CA PHE A 132 -1.75 -1.37 2.21
C PHE A 132 -2.21 -1.87 0.85
N GLY A 133 -2.62 -0.94 0.01
CA GLY A 133 -2.94 -1.18 -1.40
C GLY A 133 -2.06 -0.32 -2.29
N ILE A 134 -1.28 -0.95 -3.18
CA ILE A 134 -0.32 -0.25 -4.03
C ILE A 134 -0.55 -0.57 -5.50
N HIS A 135 -0.86 0.46 -6.29
CA HIS A 135 -1.08 0.32 -7.74
C HIS A 135 -0.24 1.32 -8.51
N SER A 136 0.33 0.87 -9.63
CA SER A 136 1.04 1.70 -10.58
C SER A 136 0.24 1.83 -11.86
N GLY A 137 0.05 3.06 -12.34
CA GLY A 137 -0.64 3.33 -13.59
C GLY A 137 -0.83 4.82 -13.87
N GLU A 138 -1.32 5.10 -15.06
CA GLU A 138 -1.57 6.47 -15.51
C GLU A 138 -2.73 7.13 -14.74
N VAL A 139 -2.48 8.35 -14.27
CA VAL A 139 -3.46 9.24 -13.65
C VAL A 139 -3.31 10.67 -14.17
N LEU A 140 -4.32 11.49 -13.93
CA LEU A 140 -4.17 12.94 -14.00
C LEU A 140 -3.68 13.44 -12.64
N VAL A 141 -2.58 14.18 -12.64
CA VAL A 141 -1.99 14.79 -11.44
C VAL A 141 -1.88 16.30 -11.63
N GLY A 142 -2.19 17.05 -10.58
CA GLY A 142 -2.03 18.51 -10.61
C GLY A 142 -2.95 19.24 -9.64
N ASN A 143 -3.10 20.55 -9.85
CA ASN A 143 -4.01 21.38 -9.05
C ASN A 143 -5.44 21.18 -9.55
N ILE A 144 -6.27 20.57 -8.70
CA ILE A 144 -7.67 20.25 -9.01
C ILE A 144 -8.56 20.96 -7.99
N GLY A 145 -9.60 21.63 -8.47
CA GLY A 145 -10.57 22.34 -7.63
C GLY A 145 -11.11 23.61 -8.27
N THR A 146 -11.35 24.62 -7.44
CA THR A 146 -11.86 25.95 -7.81
C THR A 146 -10.78 27.01 -7.56
N GLN A 147 -10.97 28.24 -8.03
CA GLN A 147 -10.02 29.34 -7.77
C GLN A 147 -9.83 29.61 -6.27
N GLU A 148 -10.87 29.40 -5.46
CA GLU A 148 -10.83 29.61 -4.01
C GLU A 148 -10.29 28.41 -3.24
N ARG A 149 -10.34 27.20 -3.82
CA ARG A 149 -9.91 25.95 -3.16
C ARG A 149 -9.30 24.99 -4.17
N LEU A 150 -7.98 24.91 -4.15
CA LEU A 150 -7.19 23.98 -4.95
C LEU A 150 -6.55 22.91 -4.06
N ASN A 151 -6.53 21.68 -4.55
CA ASN A 151 -5.74 20.59 -4.00
C ASN A 151 -4.80 20.05 -5.07
N TYR A 152 -3.51 19.93 -4.74
CA TYR A 152 -2.59 19.18 -5.57
C TYR A 152 -2.79 17.68 -5.30
N THR A 153 -3.43 16.98 -6.22
CA THR A 153 -3.92 15.60 -5.99
C THR A 153 -3.90 14.81 -7.30
N VAL A 154 -4.22 13.52 -7.22
CA VAL A 154 -4.31 12.61 -8.36
C VAL A 154 -5.75 12.14 -8.56
N ILE A 155 -6.19 12.04 -9.81
CA ILE A 155 -7.49 11.48 -10.16
C ILE A 155 -7.34 10.47 -11.31
N GLY A 156 -8.16 9.42 -11.26
CA GLY A 156 -8.21 8.41 -12.31
C GLY A 156 -8.48 7.02 -11.77
N ASN A 157 -8.71 6.07 -12.68
CA ASN A 157 -9.05 4.70 -12.33
C ASN A 157 -7.94 4.00 -11.52
N ALA A 158 -6.67 4.39 -11.70
CA ALA A 158 -5.57 3.83 -10.93
C ALA A 158 -5.66 4.18 -9.43
N VAL A 159 -6.19 5.35 -9.06
CA VAL A 159 -6.45 5.72 -7.65
C VAL A 159 -7.47 4.76 -7.03
N ASN A 160 -8.55 4.48 -7.75
CA ASN A 160 -9.60 3.57 -7.31
C ASN A 160 -9.08 2.12 -7.20
N THR A 161 -8.17 1.69 -8.07
CA THR A 161 -7.53 0.37 -7.97
C THR A 161 -6.70 0.28 -6.70
N ALA A 162 -5.84 1.25 -6.40
CA ALA A 162 -5.01 1.25 -5.20
C ALA A 162 -5.85 1.16 -3.92
N SER A 163 -6.90 1.98 -3.79
CA SER A 163 -7.81 1.95 -2.63
C SER A 163 -8.51 0.60 -2.48
N ARG A 164 -8.88 -0.07 -3.58
CA ARG A 164 -9.52 -1.40 -3.48
C ARG A 164 -8.55 -2.50 -3.11
N LEU A 165 -7.30 -2.42 -3.58
CA LEU A 165 -6.27 -3.36 -3.17
C LEU A 165 -6.05 -3.28 -1.66
N GLU A 166 -6.08 -2.07 -1.07
CA GLU A 166 -6.03 -1.91 0.39
C GLU A 166 -7.16 -2.72 1.02
N SER A 167 -8.40 -2.47 0.60
CA SER A 167 -9.56 -3.07 1.26
C SER A 167 -9.63 -4.59 1.08
N LEU A 168 -9.13 -5.12 -0.04
CA LEU A 168 -9.07 -6.56 -0.31
C LEU A 168 -8.14 -7.32 0.63
N ASN A 169 -7.19 -6.65 1.29
CA ASN A 169 -6.35 -7.29 2.31
C ASN A 169 -7.21 -7.94 3.40
N LYS A 170 -8.37 -7.36 3.75
CA LYS A 170 -9.29 -7.95 4.73
C LYS A 170 -9.81 -9.32 4.27
N THR A 171 -10.16 -9.44 3.00
CA THR A 171 -10.69 -10.69 2.44
C THR A 171 -9.62 -11.78 2.41
N TYR A 172 -8.41 -11.43 1.97
CA TYR A 172 -7.32 -12.40 1.84
C TYR A 172 -6.48 -12.57 3.11
N GLY A 173 -6.75 -11.82 4.18
CA GLY A 173 -5.94 -11.85 5.41
C GLY A 173 -4.48 -11.43 5.20
N THR A 174 -4.22 -10.60 4.18
CA THR A 174 -2.88 -10.10 3.82
C THR A 174 -2.62 -8.72 4.42
N THR A 175 -1.42 -8.18 4.24
CA THR A 175 -1.07 -6.82 4.72
C THR A 175 -0.70 -5.84 3.63
N ILE A 176 0.04 -6.26 2.60
CA ILE A 176 0.46 -5.39 1.50
C ILE A 176 0.07 -6.06 0.18
N LEU A 177 -1.00 -5.57 -0.44
CA LEU A 177 -1.42 -6.01 -1.77
C LEU A 177 -0.97 -5.02 -2.84
N ILE A 178 -0.43 -5.58 -3.91
CA ILE A 178 0.00 -4.84 -5.09
C ILE A 178 -0.65 -5.41 -6.35
N SER A 179 -0.87 -4.56 -7.35
CA SER A 179 -1.28 -5.00 -8.68
C SER A 179 -0.12 -5.59 -9.49
N GLU A 180 -0.45 -6.38 -10.50
CA GLU A 180 0.46 -6.84 -11.56
C GLU A 180 1.38 -5.73 -12.11
N SER A 181 0.84 -4.55 -12.47
CA SER A 181 1.66 -3.44 -12.97
C SER A 181 2.67 -2.88 -11.96
N THR A 182 2.42 -3.03 -10.66
CA THR A 182 3.39 -2.67 -9.61
C THR A 182 4.41 -3.80 -9.47
N HIS A 183 3.96 -5.05 -9.50
CA HIS A 183 4.81 -6.24 -9.44
C HIS A 183 5.87 -6.24 -10.56
N GLU A 184 5.48 -5.87 -11.79
CA GLU A 184 6.41 -5.71 -12.92
C GLU A 184 7.48 -4.63 -12.67
N LYS A 185 7.11 -3.51 -12.04
CA LYS A 185 8.03 -2.39 -11.74
C LYS A 185 9.02 -2.68 -10.61
N ILE A 186 8.67 -3.56 -9.67
CA ILE A 186 9.55 -3.89 -8.55
C ILE A 186 10.55 -5.00 -8.88
N GLY A 187 10.24 -5.84 -9.86
CA GLY A 187 11.09 -6.93 -10.31
C GLY A 187 11.47 -7.90 -9.18
N LEU A 188 12.66 -8.50 -9.27
CA LEU A 188 13.14 -9.53 -8.35
C LEU A 188 13.68 -8.99 -7.02
N ARG A 189 13.51 -7.70 -6.72
CA ARG A 189 14.01 -7.09 -5.48
C ARG A 189 13.15 -7.43 -4.26
N PHE A 190 11.93 -7.90 -4.48
CA PHE A 190 10.95 -8.21 -3.44
C PHE A 190 10.53 -9.67 -3.55
N ILE A 191 10.38 -10.32 -2.39
CA ILE A 191 9.65 -11.57 -2.29
C ILE A 191 8.17 -11.24 -2.27
N SER A 192 7.45 -11.81 -3.23
CA SER A 192 6.01 -11.70 -3.33
C SER A 192 5.40 -13.00 -3.83
N ARG A 193 4.11 -13.19 -3.53
CA ARG A 193 3.33 -14.32 -4.02
C ARG A 193 2.10 -13.85 -4.77
N PRO A 194 1.68 -14.54 -5.84
CA PRO A 194 0.37 -14.30 -6.42
C PRO A 194 -0.72 -14.64 -5.40
N ILE A 195 -1.79 -13.86 -5.36
CA ILE A 195 -2.91 -14.06 -4.44
C ILE A 195 -4.16 -14.46 -5.21
N ASP A 196 -4.52 -13.71 -6.25
CA ASP A 196 -5.73 -14.00 -7.03
C ASP A 196 -5.75 -13.25 -8.36
N PHE A 197 -6.64 -13.67 -9.26
CA PHE A 197 -7.00 -12.93 -10.46
C PHE A 197 -8.39 -12.32 -10.28
N ILE A 198 -8.47 -10.99 -10.22
CA ILE A 198 -9.70 -10.28 -9.85
C ILE A 198 -10.14 -9.29 -10.90
N VAL A 199 -11.46 -9.14 -11.07
CA VAL A 199 -12.04 -8.02 -11.80
C VAL A 199 -12.40 -6.93 -10.81
N VAL A 200 -11.59 -5.88 -10.78
CA VAL A 200 -11.82 -4.73 -9.90
C VAL A 200 -13.03 -3.94 -10.43
N LYS A 201 -14.06 -3.72 -9.61
CA LYS A 201 -15.32 -3.05 -9.99
C LYS A 201 -15.10 -1.80 -10.88
N GLY A 202 -15.67 -1.76 -12.07
CA GLY A 202 -15.46 -0.62 -12.99
C GLY A 202 -14.20 -0.72 -13.87
N ARG A 203 -13.52 -1.87 -13.86
CA ARG A 203 -12.68 -2.34 -14.97
C ARG A 203 -13.35 -3.52 -15.66
N THR A 204 -13.11 -3.65 -16.95
CA THR A 204 -13.56 -4.79 -17.77
C THR A 204 -12.52 -5.91 -17.82
N GLN A 205 -11.24 -5.56 -17.65
CA GLN A 205 -10.12 -6.51 -17.61
C GLN A 205 -9.78 -6.85 -16.16
N GLY A 206 -9.62 -8.14 -15.88
CA GLY A 206 -9.09 -8.62 -14.61
C GLY A 206 -7.60 -8.33 -14.50
N ILE A 207 -7.11 -8.28 -13.26
CA ILE A 207 -5.69 -8.14 -12.94
C ILE A 207 -5.29 -9.19 -11.93
N THR A 208 -4.05 -9.68 -12.06
CA THR A 208 -3.42 -10.47 -11.01
C THR A 208 -3.00 -9.55 -9.87
N ILE A 209 -3.23 -9.99 -8.64
CA ILE A 209 -2.77 -9.29 -7.44
C ILE A 209 -1.76 -10.13 -6.68
N PHE A 210 -0.82 -9.45 -6.02
CA PHE A 210 0.31 -10.05 -5.34
C PHE A 210 0.40 -9.52 -3.92
N GLU A 211 0.86 -10.35 -2.99
CA GLU A 211 1.22 -9.93 -1.64
C GLU A 211 2.73 -9.75 -1.55
N ILE A 212 3.18 -8.62 -1.00
CA ILE A 212 4.59 -8.36 -0.68
C ILE A 212 4.90 -8.88 0.72
N LEU A 213 5.92 -9.74 0.82
CA LEU A 213 6.32 -10.38 2.09
C LEU A 213 7.62 -9.77 2.65
N GLY A 214 8.51 -9.27 1.79
CA GLY A 214 9.76 -8.65 2.21
C GLY A 214 10.72 -8.43 1.05
N LEU A 215 11.94 -7.99 1.35
CA LEU A 215 13.01 -7.86 0.37
C LEU A 215 13.63 -9.23 0.03
N GLN A 216 14.07 -9.36 -1.23
CA GLN A 216 14.79 -10.53 -1.74
C GLN A 216 16.17 -10.67 -1.11
N GLU A 217 16.88 -9.56 -0.88
CA GLU A 217 18.21 -9.57 -0.27
C GLU A 217 18.15 -10.20 1.13
N GLU A 218 19.17 -10.98 1.48
CA GLU A 218 19.28 -11.61 2.80
C GLU A 218 20.02 -10.70 3.78
N ASN A 219 19.75 -10.86 5.08
CA ASN A 219 20.40 -10.14 6.18
C ASN A 219 20.17 -8.61 6.20
N GLN A 220 19.07 -8.13 5.63
CA GLN A 220 18.57 -6.78 5.85
C GLN A 220 17.37 -6.80 6.81
N GLU A 221 17.12 -5.67 7.45
CA GLU A 221 16.04 -5.52 8.43
C GLU A 221 14.64 -5.82 7.83
N LEU A 222 14.49 -5.60 6.52
CA LEU A 222 13.23 -5.78 5.77
C LEU A 222 13.23 -7.03 4.89
N SER A 223 14.24 -7.90 5.01
CA SER A 223 14.31 -9.17 4.27
C SER A 223 13.13 -10.07 4.60
N ALA A 224 12.57 -10.74 3.59
CA ALA A 224 11.61 -11.80 3.84
C ALA A 224 12.27 -12.93 4.63
N THR A 225 11.59 -13.40 5.67
CA THR A 225 12.01 -14.52 6.51
C THR A 225 12.07 -15.83 5.73
N PRO A 226 12.81 -16.85 6.21
CA PRO A 226 12.80 -18.18 5.59
C PRO A 226 11.39 -18.76 5.43
N GLN A 227 10.52 -18.56 6.42
CA GLN A 227 9.13 -19.00 6.41
C GLN A 227 8.30 -18.27 5.35
N GLU A 228 8.45 -16.95 5.22
CA GLU A 228 7.78 -16.17 4.16
C GLU A 228 8.24 -16.59 2.76
N ARG A 229 9.53 -16.89 2.58
CA ARG A 229 10.07 -17.40 1.30
C ARG A 229 9.55 -18.78 0.96
N GLU A 230 9.50 -19.69 1.93
CA GLU A 230 8.92 -21.02 1.74
C GLU A 230 7.44 -20.93 1.38
N LEU A 231 6.66 -20.15 2.14
CA LEU A 231 5.25 -19.90 1.87
C LEU A 231 5.05 -19.33 0.46
N SER A 232 5.84 -18.33 0.07
CA SER A 232 5.79 -17.73 -1.26
C SER A 232 6.03 -18.76 -2.37
N SER A 233 7.04 -19.62 -2.19
CA SER A 233 7.43 -20.64 -3.15
C SER A 233 6.36 -21.73 -3.29
N LEU A 234 5.88 -22.28 -2.17
CA LEU A 234 4.84 -23.32 -2.18
C LEU A 234 3.52 -22.78 -2.74
N PHE A 235 3.10 -21.58 -2.29
CA PHE A 235 1.86 -20.98 -2.76
C PHE A 235 1.90 -20.67 -4.26
N SER A 236 3.02 -20.14 -4.77
CA SER A 236 3.16 -19.86 -6.21
C SER A 236 3.02 -21.13 -7.06
N LYS A 237 3.56 -22.27 -6.58
CA LYS A 237 3.39 -23.57 -7.25
C LYS A 237 1.93 -24.04 -7.21
N ALA A 238 1.29 -24.00 -6.04
CA ALA A 238 -0.11 -24.40 -5.88
C ALA A 238 -1.05 -23.55 -6.76
N TYR A 239 -0.82 -22.23 -6.78
CA TYR A 239 -1.56 -21.29 -7.60
C TYR A 239 -1.36 -21.56 -9.10
N ALA A 240 -0.15 -21.89 -9.56
CA ALA A 240 0.11 -22.22 -10.95
C ALA A 240 -0.63 -23.50 -11.40
N GLU A 241 -0.64 -24.55 -10.57
CA GLU A 241 -1.42 -25.78 -10.84
C GLU A 241 -2.93 -25.48 -10.87
N PHE A 242 -3.41 -24.63 -9.97
CA PHE A 242 -4.81 -24.20 -9.95
C PHE A 242 -5.19 -23.45 -11.24
N GLN A 243 -4.37 -22.49 -11.66
CA GLN A 243 -4.58 -21.72 -12.91
C GLN A 243 -4.50 -22.61 -14.15
N SER A 244 -3.70 -23.68 -14.11
CA SER A 244 -3.57 -24.65 -15.21
C SER A 244 -4.72 -25.68 -15.24
N GLY A 245 -5.64 -25.65 -14.27
CA GLY A 245 -6.76 -26.59 -14.17
C GLY A 245 -6.37 -27.97 -13.61
N HIS A 246 -5.15 -28.14 -13.09
CA HIS A 246 -4.71 -29.38 -12.45
C HIS A 246 -5.18 -29.45 -11.00
N LEU A 247 -6.51 -29.54 -10.80
CA LEU A 247 -7.16 -29.32 -9.51
C LEU A 247 -6.70 -30.31 -8.41
N ASP A 248 -6.47 -31.58 -8.75
CA ASP A 248 -6.00 -32.58 -7.77
C ASP A 248 -4.60 -32.25 -7.24
N MET A 249 -3.70 -31.81 -8.14
CA MET A 249 -2.35 -31.40 -7.77
C MET A 249 -2.36 -30.10 -6.97
N ALA A 250 -3.14 -29.12 -7.40
CA ALA A 250 -3.34 -27.87 -6.66
C ALA A 250 -3.87 -28.14 -5.26
N LYS A 251 -4.89 -28.99 -5.12
CA LYS A 251 -5.48 -29.39 -3.84
C LYS A 251 -4.45 -30.03 -2.92
N LYS A 252 -3.65 -30.97 -3.43
CA LYS A 252 -2.57 -31.60 -2.66
C LYS A 252 -1.56 -30.56 -2.15
N LEU A 253 -1.14 -29.62 -3.00
CA LEU A 253 -0.20 -28.58 -2.61
C LEU A 253 -0.79 -27.60 -1.59
N PHE A 254 -2.05 -27.19 -1.73
CA PHE A 254 -2.70 -26.34 -0.74
C PHE A 254 -2.90 -27.04 0.62
N TYR A 255 -3.12 -28.36 0.65
CA TYR A 255 -3.13 -29.12 1.89
C TYR A 255 -1.73 -29.14 2.56
N GLU A 256 -0.65 -29.30 1.80
CA GLU A 256 0.70 -29.20 2.35
C GLU A 256 0.97 -27.81 2.95
N ILE A 257 0.50 -26.75 2.28
CA ILE A 257 0.67 -25.37 2.76
C ILE A 257 -0.10 -25.15 4.06
N ILE A 258 -1.37 -25.57 4.15
CA ILE A 258 -2.17 -25.31 5.36
C ILE A 258 -1.69 -26.11 6.58
N GLU A 259 -1.09 -27.29 6.39
CA GLU A 259 -0.46 -28.04 7.46
C GLU A 259 0.75 -27.31 8.07
N LYS A 260 1.55 -26.64 7.21
CA LYS A 260 2.72 -25.86 7.64
C LYS A 260 2.35 -24.45 8.11
N PHE A 261 1.35 -23.83 7.48
CA PHE A 261 0.94 -22.44 7.68
C PHE A 261 -0.58 -22.37 7.97
N PRO A 262 -1.03 -22.86 9.14
CA PRO A 262 -2.47 -23.04 9.44
C PRO A 262 -3.28 -21.73 9.49
N ASN A 263 -2.60 -20.59 9.59
CA ASN A 263 -3.22 -19.27 9.61
C ASN A 263 -3.24 -18.58 8.24
N ASP A 264 -2.72 -19.20 7.19
CA ASP A 264 -2.69 -18.60 5.85
C ASP A 264 -4.08 -18.57 5.22
N GLN A 265 -4.69 -17.38 5.26
CA GLN A 265 -6.05 -17.16 4.74
C GLN A 265 -6.18 -17.36 3.22
N PRO A 266 -5.22 -16.96 2.36
CA PRO A 266 -5.28 -17.27 0.94
C PRO A 266 -5.39 -18.78 0.68
N THR A 267 -4.60 -19.61 1.38
CA THR A 267 -4.67 -21.07 1.25
C THR A 267 -6.04 -21.62 1.62
N LYS A 268 -6.65 -21.12 2.71
CA LYS A 268 -8.01 -21.52 3.11
C LYS A 268 -9.05 -21.23 2.02
N ILE A 269 -8.97 -20.05 1.41
CA ILE A 269 -9.86 -19.64 0.31
C ILE A 269 -9.76 -20.60 -0.88
N TYR A 270 -8.54 -20.99 -1.30
CA TYR A 270 -8.39 -21.93 -2.41
C TYR A 270 -8.86 -23.35 -2.07
N LEU A 271 -8.64 -23.82 -0.84
CA LEU A 271 -9.18 -25.10 -0.38
C LEU A 271 -10.71 -25.11 -0.36
N GLU A 272 -11.36 -23.98 -0.08
CA GLU A 272 -12.82 -23.83 -0.19
C GLU A 272 -13.28 -23.86 -1.65
N ARG A 273 -12.64 -23.10 -2.55
CA ARG A 273 -12.94 -23.11 -3.99
C ARG A 273 -12.82 -24.51 -4.61
N LEU A 274 -11.83 -25.28 -4.19
CA LEU A 274 -11.57 -26.67 -4.63
C LEU A 274 -12.51 -27.72 -4.00
N LYS A 275 -13.37 -27.34 -3.05
CA LYS A 275 -14.48 -28.20 -2.59
C LYS A 275 -15.74 -28.01 -3.43
N GLU A 276 -15.90 -26.83 -4.03
CA GLU A 276 -17.05 -26.44 -4.85
C GLU A 276 -16.88 -26.82 -6.33
N SER A 277 -15.64 -27.15 -6.75
CA SER A 277 -15.28 -27.61 -8.10
C SER A 277 -15.37 -29.13 -8.21
#